data_AF-A0A3D2S1P2-F1
#
_entry.id   AF-A0A3D2S1P2-F1
#
_cell.length_a   1.000
_cell.length_b   1.000
_cell.length_c   1.000
_cell.angle_alpha   90.00
_cell.angle_beta   90.00
_cell.angle_gamma   90.00
#
_symmetry.space_group_name_H-M   'P 1'
#
loop_
_entity.id
_entity.type
_entity.pdbx_description
1 polymer ?
#
loop_
_entity_poly.entity_id
_entity_poly.type
_entity_poly.pdbx_seq_one_letter_code
_entity_poly.pdbx_strand_id
1 'polypeptide(L)'
;MVLIPAGEFGMGMDADQIPEPLQPEKQYLPDAKASWFENETPRHKVRLDAFYIDIYEVSNAQSKKFIKKNWILYNFVLEHI
;
A
#
# COMPACT_ATOMS: atom_id res chain seq x y z
N MET A 1 12.32 -0.25 8.61
CA MET A 1 12.40 0.62 7.42
C MET A 1 13.69 0.43 6.65
N VAL A 2 13.65 0.69 5.34
CA VAL A 2 14.78 0.76 4.39
C VAL A 2 14.74 2.10 3.66
N LEU A 3 15.91 2.68 3.36
CA LEU A 3 16.02 3.90 2.57
C LEU A 3 15.87 3.57 1.09
N ILE A 4 14.90 4.19 0.43
CA ILE A 4 14.79 4.22 -1.03
C ILE A 4 15.43 5.51 -1.52
N PRO A 5 16.46 5.46 -2.39
CA PRO A 5 17.10 6.66 -2.89
C PRO A 5 16.17 7.47 -3.79
N ALA A 6 16.40 8.79 -3.86
CA ALA A 6 15.70 9.66 -4.80
C ALA A 6 15.95 9.21 -6.24
N GLY A 7 14.93 9.30 -7.10
CA GLY A 7 15.05 8.82 -8.46
C GLY A 7 13.79 9.02 -9.31
N GLU A 8 13.91 8.64 -10.57
CA GLU A 8 12.79 8.54 -11.51
C GLU A 8 12.55 7.07 -11.86
N PHE A 9 11.29 6.66 -11.93
CA PHE A 9 10.90 5.34 -12.37
C PHE A 9 9.57 5.41 -13.15
N GLY A 10 9.26 4.35 -13.90
CA GLY A 10 7.96 4.21 -14.57
C GLY A 10 6.93 3.59 -13.64
N MET A 11 5.88 4.33 -13.30
CA MET A 11 4.76 3.89 -12.48
C MET A 11 3.56 3.50 -13.36
N GLY A 12 2.80 2.50 -12.93
CA GLY A 12 1.72 1.89 -13.71
C GLY A 12 2.25 0.90 -14.76
N MET A 13 1.37 0.49 -15.67
CA MET A 13 1.66 -0.43 -16.76
C MET A 13 1.10 0.05 -18.11
N ASP A 14 1.59 -0.54 -19.18
CA ASP A 14 1.05 -0.31 -20.51
C ASP A 14 -0.27 -1.08 -20.67
N ALA A 15 -1.21 -0.54 -21.46
CA ALA A 15 -2.57 -1.10 -21.56
C ALA A 15 -2.61 -2.51 -22.16
N ASP A 16 -1.61 -2.87 -22.96
CA ASP A 16 -1.44 -4.22 -23.51
C ASP A 16 -0.95 -5.25 -22.46
N GLN A 17 -0.50 -4.79 -21.29
CA GLN A 17 -0.07 -5.65 -20.18
C GLN A 17 -1.22 -6.05 -19.24
N ILE A 18 -2.41 -5.46 -19.37
CA ILE A 18 -3.61 -5.80 -18.55
C ILE A 18 -3.95 -7.31 -18.53
N PRO A 19 -3.73 -8.11 -19.59
CA PRO A 19 -3.97 -9.55 -19.52
C PRO A 19 -3.08 -10.29 -18.51
N GLU A 20 -1.90 -9.78 -18.18
CA GLU A 20 -0.96 -10.42 -17.23
C GLU A 20 -1.54 -10.52 -15.81
N PRO A 21 -1.99 -9.43 -15.15
CA PRO A 21 -2.66 -9.46 -13.85
C PRO A 21 -4.16 -9.78 -13.95
N LEU A 22 -4.65 -10.32 -15.06
CA LEU A 22 -6.04 -10.78 -15.16
C LEU A 22 -6.14 -12.30 -15.17
N GLN A 23 -5.15 -12.96 -15.78
CA GLN A 23 -5.11 -14.43 -15.88
C GLN A 23 -5.05 -15.14 -14.53
N PRO A 24 -4.14 -14.80 -13.59
CA PRO A 24 -4.12 -15.44 -12.29
C PRO A 24 -5.37 -15.12 -11.45
N GLU A 25 -5.94 -13.94 -11.60
CA GLU A 25 -7.10 -13.45 -10.85
C GLU A 25 -8.34 -14.23 -11.23
N LYS A 26 -8.49 -14.59 -12.50
CA LYS A 26 -9.57 -15.46 -12.98
C LYS A 26 -9.57 -16.85 -12.35
N GLN A 27 -8.44 -17.31 -11.81
CA GLN A 27 -8.39 -18.56 -11.04
C GLN A 27 -9.23 -18.48 -9.76
N TYR A 28 -9.26 -17.31 -9.12
CA TYR A 28 -9.98 -17.07 -7.86
C TYR A 28 -11.32 -16.38 -8.05
N LEU A 29 -11.42 -15.55 -9.10
CA LEU A 29 -12.58 -14.73 -9.43
C LEU A 29 -12.89 -14.88 -10.93
N PRO A 30 -13.71 -15.89 -11.31
CA PRO A 30 -14.03 -16.15 -12.73
C PRO A 30 -14.59 -14.94 -13.48
N ASP A 31 -15.29 -14.05 -12.77
CA ASP A 31 -15.88 -12.82 -13.29
C ASP A 31 -14.93 -11.60 -13.27
N ALA A 32 -13.64 -11.79 -13.00
CA ALA A 32 -12.65 -10.72 -13.04
C ALA A 32 -12.64 -10.05 -14.42
N LYS A 33 -12.65 -8.71 -14.42
CA LYS A 33 -12.78 -7.89 -15.62
C LYS A 33 -11.48 -7.11 -15.86
N ALA A 34 -11.05 -7.07 -17.12
CA ALA A 34 -9.94 -6.20 -17.54
C ALA A 34 -10.15 -4.74 -17.13
N SER A 35 -11.41 -4.28 -17.12
CA SER A 35 -11.75 -2.91 -16.73
C SER A 35 -11.43 -2.56 -15.27
N TRP A 36 -11.16 -3.54 -14.41
CA TRP A 36 -10.70 -3.29 -13.04
C TRP A 36 -9.27 -2.74 -12.97
N PHE A 37 -8.48 -2.95 -14.04
CA PHE A 37 -7.08 -2.56 -14.13
C PHE A 37 -6.86 -1.30 -14.99
N GLU A 38 -7.94 -0.68 -15.51
CA GLU A 38 -7.84 0.53 -16.34
C GLU A 38 -7.11 1.68 -15.62
N ASN A 39 -7.30 1.79 -14.30
CA ASN A 39 -6.66 2.82 -13.47
C ASN A 39 -5.15 2.62 -13.27
N GLU A 40 -4.60 1.45 -13.64
CA GLU A 40 -3.16 1.16 -13.58
C GLU A 40 -2.41 1.68 -14.82
N THR A 41 -3.14 2.25 -15.78
CA THR A 41 -2.62 2.73 -17.07
C THR A 41 -2.85 4.24 -17.25
N PRO A 42 -2.06 4.93 -18.10
CA PRO A 42 -0.86 4.46 -18.76
C PRO A 42 0.36 4.50 -17.84
N ARG A 43 1.40 3.75 -18.23
CA ARG A 43 2.71 3.89 -17.65
C ARG A 43 3.23 5.32 -17.83
N HIS A 44 3.68 5.94 -16.74
CA HIS A 44 4.21 7.30 -16.77
C HIS A 44 5.42 7.45 -15.83
N LYS A 45 6.23 8.47 -16.08
CA LYS A 45 7.43 8.75 -15.29
C LYS A 45 7.07 9.49 -14.02
N VAL A 46 7.54 8.99 -12.88
CA VAL A 46 7.38 9.61 -11.55
C VAL A 46 8.75 9.85 -10.95
N ARG A 47 8.97 11.05 -10.41
CA ARG A 47 10.17 11.40 -9.65
C ARG A 47 9.81 11.60 -8.19
N LEU A 48 10.52 10.92 -7.30
CA LEU A 48 10.37 11.04 -5.85
C LEU A 48 11.72 11.38 -5.21
N ASP A 49 11.66 12.16 -4.13
CA ASP A 49 12.81 12.35 -3.24
C ASP A 49 13.08 11.08 -2.42
N ALA A 50 14.23 11.03 -1.74
CA ALA A 50 14.59 9.87 -0.93
C ALA A 50 13.65 9.75 0.28
N PHE A 51 13.16 8.53 0.55
CA PHE A 51 12.26 8.26 1.66
C PHE A 51 12.52 6.90 2.30
N TYR A 52 12.06 6.73 3.53
CA TYR A 52 12.08 5.44 4.21
C TYR A 52 10.72 4.75 4.06
N ILE A 53 10.72 3.46 3.75
CA ILE A 53 9.53 2.61 3.81
C ILE A 53 9.78 1.40 4.71
N ASP A 54 8.76 0.94 5.41
CA ASP A 54 8.89 -0.27 6.22
C ASP A 54 9.14 -1.51 5.34
N ILE A 55 10.04 -2.38 5.83
CA ILE A 55 10.40 -3.63 5.14
C ILE A 55 9.30 -4.69 5.34
N TYR A 56 8.55 -4.57 6.43
CA TYR A 56 7.47 -5.46 6.80
C TYR A 56 6.22 -4.63 7.08
N GLU A 57 5.05 -5.16 6.75
CA GLU A 57 3.79 -4.57 7.17
C GLU A 57 3.71 -4.46 8.70
N VAL A 58 2.91 -3.50 9.17
CA VAL A 58 2.67 -3.33 10.60
C VAL A 58 2.01 -4.59 11.15
N SER A 59 2.70 -5.26 12.06
CA SER A 59 2.21 -6.49 12.68
C SER A 59 1.06 -6.22 13.66
N ASN A 60 0.24 -7.26 13.89
CA ASN A 60 -0.81 -7.24 14.91
C ASN A 60 -0.27 -6.88 16.31
N ALA A 61 0.95 -7.31 16.66
CA ALA A 61 1.58 -6.99 17.93
C ALA A 61 1.93 -5.48 18.05
N GLN A 62 2.46 -4.88 16.97
CA GLN A 62 2.74 -3.44 16.91
C GLN A 62 1.45 -2.62 16.97
N SER A 63 0.41 -3.03 16.23
CA SER A 63 -0.91 -2.40 16.29
C SER A 63 -1.50 -2.47 17.71
N LYS A 64 -1.45 -3.64 18.37
CA LYS A 64 -1.91 -3.78 19.77
C LYS A 64 -1.15 -2.88 20.73
N LYS A 65 0.17 -2.72 20.55
CA LYS A 65 0.98 -1.79 21.35
C LYS A 65 0.55 -0.33 21.14
N PHE A 66 0.30 0.05 19.89
CA PHE A 66 -0.21 1.38 19.54
C PHE A 66 -1.57 1.64 20.18
N ILE A 67 -2.52 0.72 20.03
CA ILE A 67 -3.87 0.82 20.62
C ILE A 67 -3.76 0.93 22.14
N LYS A 68 -3.01 0.04 22.80
CA LYS A 68 -2.83 0.07 24.27
C LYS A 68 -2.27 1.42 24.73
N LYS A 69 -1.26 1.95 24.05
CA LYS A 69 -0.66 3.25 24.41
C LYS A 69 -1.67 4.39 24.29
N ASN A 70 -2.41 4.47 23.18
CA ASN A 70 -3.34 5.57 22.93
C ASN A 70 -4.65 5.45 23.72
N TRP A 71 -5.13 4.23 23.96
CA TRP A 71 -6.27 3.97 24.83
C TRP A 71 -5.98 4.37 26.28
N ILE A 72 -4.78 4.04 26.80
CA ILE A 72 -4.34 4.47 28.14
C ILE A 72 -4.27 5.99 28.22
N LEU A 73 -3.78 6.67 27.18
CA LEU A 73 -3.74 8.13 27.12
C LEU A 73 -5.15 8.75 27.15
N TYR A 74 -6.14 8.17 26.47
CA TYR A 74 -7.52 8.64 26.49
C TYR A 74 -8.16 8.51 27.87
N ASN A 75 -7.98 7.38 28.55
CA ASN A 75 -8.50 7.18 29.92
C ASN A 75 -7.80 8.06 30.95
N PHE A 76 -6.48 8.24 30.85
CA PHE A 76 -5.73 9.10 31.78
C PHE A 76 -6.16 10.57 31.68
N VAL A 77 -6.44 11.06 30.47
CA VAL A 77 -6.94 12.43 30.25
C VAL A 77 -8.37 12.60 30.78
N LEU A 78 -9.26 11.61 30.63
CA LEU A 78 -10.63 11.71 31.12
C LEU A 78 -10.76 11.58 32.65
N GLU A 79 -9.86 10.86 33.32
CA GLU A 79 -9.88 10.73 34.79
C GLU A 79 -9.28 11.95 35.53
N HIS A 80 -8.67 12.90 34.79
CA HIS A 80 -8.03 14.10 35.35
C HIS A 80 -8.60 15.41 34.77
N ILE A 81 -9.83 15.37 34.23
CA ILE A 81 -10.69 16.53 33.91
C ILE A 81 -11.93 16.43 34.81
#